data_AF-A0A1I7B0A6-F1
#
_entry.id   AF-A0A1I7B0A6-F1
#
_cell.length_a   1.000
_cell.length_b   1.000
_cell.length_c   1.000
_cell.angle_alpha   90.00
_cell.angle_beta   90.00
_cell.angle_gamma   90.00
#
_symmetry.space_group_name_H-M   'P 1'
#
loop_
_entity.id
_entity.type
_entity.pdbx_description
1 polymer ?
#
loop_
_entity_poly.entity_id
_entity_poly.type
_entity_poly.pdbx_seq_one_letter_code
_entity_poly.pdbx_strand_id
1 'polypeptide(L)' 'MTGSNPLRSRHHPDSHELNDWHHFGPKNSEIADLVYRLAYEEDMRLADIEQLMVDALKERLSPRE' A
#
# COMPACT_ATOMS: atom_id res chain seq x y z
N MET A 1 19.82 17.34 -18.40
CA MET A 1 19.97 15.93 -18.83
C MET A 1 21.02 15.28 -17.94
N THR A 2 20.59 14.46 -16.97
CA THR A 2 21.34 13.40 -16.25
C THR A 2 20.49 13.06 -15.04
N GLY A 3 19.93 11.89 -14.83
CA GLY A 3 19.80 10.67 -15.59
C GLY A 3 18.84 9.85 -14.73
N SER A 4 17.76 9.35 -15.32
CA SER A 4 16.80 8.48 -14.65
C SER A 4 17.59 7.34 -13.99
N ASN A 5 17.62 7.31 -12.66
CA ASN A 5 18.23 6.21 -11.92
C ASN A 5 17.29 5.01 -12.12
N PRO A 6 17.79 3.86 -12.60
CA PRO A 6 16.97 2.83 -13.19
C PRO A 6 16.09 2.23 -12.10
N LEU A 7 14.89 1.83 -12.51
CA LEU A 7 13.98 0.95 -11.78
C LEU A 7 14.78 -0.29 -11.34
N ARG A 8 15.49 -0.20 -10.21
CA ARG A 8 15.89 -1.37 -9.45
C ARG A 8 14.55 -1.94 -9.06
N SER A 9 14.20 -3.08 -9.66
CA SER A 9 13.17 -3.96 -9.16
C SER A 9 13.54 -4.27 -7.71
N ARG A 10 13.12 -3.37 -6.80
CA ARG A 10 13.08 -3.59 -5.38
C ARG A 10 12.07 -4.71 -5.25
N HIS A 11 12.57 -5.94 -5.21
CA HIS A 11 11.76 -7.09 -4.87
C HIS A 11 11.27 -6.85 -3.44
N HIS A 12 10.08 -6.23 -3.34
CA HIS A 12 9.40 -6.08 -2.09
C HIS A 12 9.04 -7.49 -1.58
N PRO A 13 9.21 -7.79 -0.28
CA PRO A 13 8.84 -9.10 0.27
C PRO A 13 7.39 -9.48 -0.06
N ASP A 14 6.51 -8.49 -0.11
CA ASP A 14 5.07 -8.66 -0.40
C ASP A 14 4.74 -8.40 -1.88
N SER A 15 5.73 -8.40 -2.77
CA SER A 15 5.54 -8.09 -4.20
C SER A 15 4.49 -8.97 -4.87
N HIS A 16 4.38 -10.24 -4.46
CA HIS A 16 3.34 -11.14 -4.95
C HIS A 16 1.94 -10.68 -4.52
N GLU A 17 1.75 -10.39 -3.24
CA GLU A 17 0.47 -9.95 -2.68
C GLU A 17 0.06 -8.58 -3.23
N LEU A 18 1.03 -7.67 -3.41
CA LEU A 18 0.81 -6.36 -4.03
C LEU A 18 0.32 -6.50 -5.48
N ASN A 19 0.90 -7.42 -6.27
CA ASN A 19 0.44 -7.70 -7.62
C ASN A 19 -1.01 -8.23 -7.64
N ASP A 20 -1.32 -9.17 -6.74
CA ASP A 20 -2.66 -9.74 -6.60
C ASP A 20 -3.69 -8.71 -6.09
N TRP A 21 -3.24 -7.68 -5.38
CA TRP A 21 -4.08 -6.59 -4.88
C TRP A 21 -4.84 -5.86 -5.98
N HIS A 22 -4.29 -5.78 -7.20
CA HIS A 22 -5.00 -5.19 -8.34
C HIS A 22 -6.26 -6.00 -8.73
N HIS A 23 -6.25 -7.31 -8.47
CA HIS A 23 -7.35 -8.22 -8.82
C HIS A 23 -8.31 -8.48 -7.66
N PHE A 24 -7.80 -8.51 -6.42
CA PHE A 24 -8.56 -8.93 -5.24
C PHE A 24 -8.69 -7.84 -4.15
N GLY A 25 -8.01 -6.71 -4.32
CA GLY A 25 -8.06 -5.60 -3.39
C GLY A 25 -9.34 -4.75 -3.49
N PRO A 26 -9.37 -3.59 -2.81
CA PRO A 26 -10.51 -2.69 -2.81
C PRO A 26 -10.86 -2.18 -4.21
N LYS A 27 -12.16 -2.03 -4.50
CA LYS A 27 -12.65 -1.54 -5.80
C LYS A 27 -12.16 -0.13 -6.16
N ASN A 28 -11.78 0.67 -5.16
CA ASN A 28 -11.28 2.01 -5.39
C ASN A 28 -9.80 1.92 -5.80
N SER A 29 -9.52 2.27 -7.06
CA SER A 29 -8.16 2.27 -7.62
C SER A 29 -7.21 3.21 -6.87
N GLU A 30 -7.70 4.30 -6.28
CA GLU A 30 -6.89 5.22 -5.47
C GLU A 30 -6.31 4.51 -4.24
N ILE A 31 -7.06 3.58 -3.64
CA ILE A 31 -6.57 2.79 -2.51
C ILE A 31 -5.41 1.89 -2.96
N ALA A 32 -5.53 1.26 -4.12
CA ALA A 32 -4.45 0.44 -4.67
C ALA A 32 -3.20 1.29 -4.91
N ASP A 33 -3.33 2.44 -5.57
CA ASP A 33 -2.19 3.34 -5.84
C ASP A 33 -1.49 3.79 -4.55
N LEU A 34 -2.25 4.13 -3.51
CA LEU A 34 -1.70 4.50 -2.20
C LEU A 34 -0.95 3.32 -1.54
N VAL A 35 -1.49 2.11 -1.58
CA VAL A 35 -0.83 0.90 -1.05
C VAL A 35 0.48 0.64 -1.78
N TYR A 36 0.49 0.73 -3.12
CA TYR A 36 1.71 0.56 -3.92
C TYR A 36 2.77 1.60 -3.56
N ARG A 37 2.37 2.87 -3.41
CA ARG A 37 3.30 3.94 -3.03
C ARG A 37 3.87 3.72 -1.64
N LEU A 38 3.05 3.39 -0.65
CA LEU A 38 3.53 3.09 0.70
C LEU A 38 4.49 1.89 0.72
N ALA A 39 4.22 0.84 -0.07
CA ALA A 39 5.08 -0.33 -0.11
C ALA A 39 6.41 -0.09 -0.84
N TYR A 40 6.41 0.59 -1.98
CA TYR A 40 7.61 0.75 -2.82
C TYR A 40 8.38 2.05 -2.60
N GLU A 41 7.70 3.15 -2.24
CA GLU A 41 8.32 4.46 -1.95
C GLU A 41 8.77 4.53 -0.49
N GLU A 42 7.93 4.06 0.45
CA GLU A 42 8.17 4.15 1.89
C GLU A 42 8.64 2.81 2.54
N ASP A 43 8.84 1.75 1.74
CA ASP A 43 9.34 0.43 2.18
C ASP A 43 8.45 -0.26 3.26
N MET A 44 7.17 0.07 3.30
CA MET A 44 6.22 -0.48 4.28
C MET A 44 5.71 -1.88 3.89
N ARG A 45 5.56 -2.77 4.87
CA ARG A 45 4.94 -4.09 4.64
C ARG A 45 3.45 -3.94 4.39
N LEU A 46 2.90 -4.81 3.53
CA LEU A 46 1.48 -4.81 3.20
C LEU A 46 0.61 -4.97 4.46
N ALA A 47 1.01 -5.87 5.37
CA ALA A 47 0.31 -6.09 6.64
C ALA A 47 0.25 -4.82 7.53
N ASP A 48 1.31 -4.00 7.53
CA ASP A 48 1.33 -2.76 8.30
C ASP A 48 0.37 -1.72 7.66
N ILE A 49 0.32 -1.66 6.34
CA ILE A 49 -0.60 -0.80 5.59
C ILE A 49 -2.06 -1.23 5.84
N GLU A 50 -2.35 -2.53 5.80
CA GLU A 50 -3.68 -3.06 6.12
C GLU A 50 -4.09 -2.74 7.56
N GLN A 51 -3.17 -2.84 8.51
CA GLN A 51 -3.43 -2.48 9.90
C GLN A 51 -3.77 -0.99 10.05
N LEU A 52 -3.07 -0.09 9.35
CA LEU A 52 -3.40 1.33 9.32
C LEU A 52 -4.82 1.59 8.79
N MET A 53 -5.24 0.87 7.75
CA MET A 53 -6.61 0.97 7.23
C MET A 53 -7.64 0.52 8.27
N VAL A 54 -7.39 -0.61 8.93
CA VAL A 54 -8.26 -1.13 9.99
C VAL A 54 -8.38 -0.13 11.14
N ASP A 55 -7.27 0.47 11.55
CA ASP A 55 -7.25 1.43 12.66
C ASP A 55 -8.02 2.70 12.32
N ALA A 56 -7.84 3.26 11.12
CA ALA A 56 -8.59 4.42 10.65
C ALA A 56 -10.11 4.16 10.58
N LEU A 57 -10.51 2.96 10.14
CA LEU A 57 -11.92 2.56 10.10
C LEU A 57 -12.49 2.39 11.51
N LYS A 58 -11.74 1.77 12.43
CA LYS A 58 -12.14 1.63 13.84
C LYS A 58 -12.24 2.97 14.56
N GLU A 59 -11.31 3.88 14.31
CA GLU A 59 -11.37 5.24 14.83
C GLU A 59 -12.66 5.93 14.39
N ARG A 60 -13.05 5.76 13.12
CA ARG A 60 -14.30 6.36 12.62
C ARG A 60 -15.55 5.75 13.24
N LEU A 61 -15.51 4.45 13.57
CA LEU A 61 -16.60 3.71 14.20
C LEU A 61 -16.67 3.90 15.73
N SER A 62 -15.57 4.32 16.35
CA SER A 62 -15.54 4.61 17.78
C SER A 62 -16.42 5.84 18.04
N PRO A 63 -17.39 5.75 18.96
CA PRO A 63 -18.18 6.91 19.35
C PRO A 63 -17.22 8.03 19.76
N ARG A 64 -17.37 9.21 19.16
CA ARG A 64 -16.71 10.41 19.71
C ARG A 64 -17.27 10.59 21.13
N GLU A 65 -16.44 10.36 22.13
CA GLU A 65 -16.72 10.75 23.52
C GLU A 65 -16.78 12.28 23.65
#